data_AF-A0A540MCN5-F1
#
_entry.id   AF-A0A540MCN5-F1
#
_cell.length_a   1.000
_cell.length_b   1.000
_cell.length_c   1.000
_cell.angle_alpha   90.00
_cell.angle_beta   90.00
_cell.angle_gamma   90.00
#
_symmetry.space_group_name_H-M   'P 1'
#
loop_
_entity.id
_entity.type
_entity.pdbx_description
1 polymer ?
#
loop_
_entity_poly.entity_id
_entity_poly.type
_entity_poly.pdbx_seq_one_letter_code
_entity_poly.pdbx_strand_id
1 'polypeptide(L)'
;MGRSSAIKSFGLLMIPMCIVLQSIRHLKEISPRNQSMVIHTSVWAGQKRLGQLAKWKTAEEVAALVRSLPVEEQPKQIIVTRKGMLDPLEVHLLDFPNIVIKGSELQLPFQACLKIEKFGDLILKATEPQMVLFNIYDDWLKSISSYTAFSRLILILRALHVNNEKAKMLLKPDKTAKEASQLTAVTTRTTNVHGDELIVTTTSPYEQSAFGSKTDWRVRAISATNLYLRVNHIYVNSEDIKETGYTYIMPKNILKKFICIADLRTQIAGYLYGISPPDNPQVKEIRCIAMPPQWGTHQQVHLPSALPDHDFLNDLEPLGWMHTQPNELPQLSPQDLTSHAKILENTKQWDGEKCIILTCSFTPGSCSLTAYKLTPSGYEWGRVNKDTGSNPHGYLPTHYEKVQMLLSDRFLGFYMIPDTGPWNYNFMGVKHTPSMKYGIKLGTPREYYHEDHRPTHYLEFSNLEEGDTVEGDRDDTFT
;
A
#
# COMPACT_ATOMS: atom_id res chain seq x y z
N MET A 1 -9.59 24.30 7.97
CA MET A 1 -10.10 22.93 8.22
C MET A 1 -9.04 21.89 8.66
N GLY A 2 -7.82 22.29 9.07
CA GLY A 2 -6.73 21.37 9.47
C GLY A 2 -6.77 20.80 10.91
N ARG A 3 -7.90 20.85 11.63
CA ARG A 3 -7.97 20.40 13.03
C ARG A 3 -8.40 18.93 13.23
N SER A 4 -9.01 18.31 12.21
CA SER A 4 -9.55 16.94 12.35
C SER A 4 -8.51 15.83 12.12
N SER A 5 -7.51 16.03 11.24
CA SER A 5 -6.45 15.02 11.05
C SER A 5 -5.48 14.95 12.22
N ALA A 6 -5.21 16.08 12.89
CA ALA A 6 -4.40 16.12 14.10
C ALA A 6 -5.01 15.29 15.24
N ILE A 7 -6.34 15.22 15.34
CA ILE A 7 -7.04 14.47 16.40
C ILE A 7 -6.90 12.95 16.18
N LYS A 8 -6.82 12.46 14.93
CA LYS A 8 -6.56 11.04 14.65
C LYS A 8 -5.09 10.66 14.82
N SER A 9 -4.16 11.55 14.47
CA SER A 9 -2.72 11.34 14.72
C SER A 9 -2.35 11.38 16.21
N PHE A 10 -3.19 11.98 17.04
CA PHE A 10 -3.11 11.97 18.51
C PHE A 10 -3.94 10.85 19.16
N GLY A 11 -4.68 10.06 18.38
CA GLY A 11 -5.79 9.21 18.84
C GLY A 11 -5.43 7.99 19.68
N LEU A 12 -4.19 7.51 19.62
CA LEU A 12 -3.63 6.56 20.59
C LEU A 12 -2.14 6.83 20.69
N LEU A 13 -1.72 7.42 21.82
CA LEU A 13 -0.31 7.52 22.15
C LEU A 13 0.11 6.13 22.65
N MET A 14 0.87 5.36 21.86
CA MET A 14 1.85 4.52 22.54
C MET A 14 2.81 5.49 23.19
N ILE A 15 3.01 5.36 24.49
CA ILE A 15 4.20 5.87 25.14
C ILE A 15 5.36 5.17 24.42
N PRO A 16 6.08 5.83 23.49
CA PRO A 16 7.03 5.12 22.66
C PRO A 16 8.26 4.89 23.51
N MET A 17 8.34 3.76 24.23
CA MET A 17 9.55 3.28 24.92
C MET A 17 10.41 4.40 25.52
N CYS A 18 9.79 5.40 26.14
CA CYS A 18 10.58 6.53 26.66
C CYS A 18 11.14 6.21 28.03
N ILE A 19 10.68 5.15 28.69
CA ILE A 19 10.95 4.87 30.11
C ILE A 19 10.80 3.35 30.19
N VAL A 20 11.86 2.53 30.18
CA VAL A 20 12.88 2.36 31.22
C VAL A 20 14.16 1.81 30.55
N LEU A 21 15.23 2.60 30.47
CA LEU A 21 16.59 2.06 30.32
C LEU A 21 17.14 1.85 31.73
N GLN A 22 16.92 0.67 32.31
CA GLN A 22 17.50 0.33 33.60
C GLN A 22 19.04 0.24 33.45
N SER A 23 19.73 1.06 34.25
CA SER A 23 21.16 1.02 34.61
C SER A 23 22.22 1.19 33.50
N ILE A 24 22.57 2.46 33.21
CA ILE A 24 23.94 2.80 32.78
C ILE A 24 24.79 2.97 34.04
N ARG A 25 25.35 1.86 34.51
CA ARG A 25 26.67 1.88 35.18
C ARG A 25 27.53 0.65 34.89
N HIS A 26 26.96 -0.46 34.44
CA HIS A 26 27.64 -1.54 33.73
C HIS A 26 26.65 -2.07 32.67
N LEU A 27 27.09 -2.26 31.42
CA LEU A 27 26.30 -2.79 30.30
C LEU A 27 25.75 -4.24 30.48
N LYS A 28 25.65 -4.75 31.71
CA LYS A 28 25.33 -6.15 32.01
C LYS A 28 23.85 -6.44 32.28
N GLU A 29 23.03 -5.45 32.64
CA GLU A 29 21.63 -5.72 33.05
C GLU A 29 20.66 -4.67 32.49
N ILE A 30 20.35 -4.75 31.19
CA ILE A 30 19.13 -4.15 30.64
C ILE A 30 18.04 -5.21 30.81
N SER A 31 17.05 -4.97 31.67
CA SER A 31 15.91 -5.87 31.82
C SER A 31 15.19 -6.03 30.46
N PRO A 32 14.91 -7.25 29.98
CA PRO A 32 14.24 -7.50 28.69
C PRO A 32 12.77 -7.06 28.66
N ARG A 33 12.19 -6.73 29.83
CA ARG A 33 10.77 -6.38 29.97
C ARG A 33 10.53 -4.96 29.48
N ASN A 34 9.81 -4.85 28.35
CA ASN A 34 9.33 -3.59 27.80
C ASN A 34 7.83 -3.49 28.07
N GLN A 35 7.43 -2.55 28.91
CA GLN A 35 6.02 -2.28 29.17
C GLN A 35 5.54 -1.23 28.17
N SER A 36 4.55 -1.59 27.35
CA SER A 36 3.90 -0.67 26.41
C SER A 36 2.49 -0.42 26.89
N MET A 37 2.17 0.85 27.12
CA MET A 37 0.84 1.26 27.56
C MET A 37 0.05 1.83 26.39
N VAL A 38 -1.20 1.40 26.29
CA VAL A 38 -2.15 1.81 25.26
C VAL A 38 -3.12 2.80 25.88
N ILE A 39 -3.01 4.08 25.53
CA ILE A 39 -3.93 5.13 26.00
C ILE A 39 -5.08 5.27 25.01
N HIS A 40 -6.29 4.88 25.45
CA HIS A 40 -7.50 4.87 24.61
C HIS A 40 -8.05 6.27 24.31
N THR A 41 -8.82 6.38 23.22
CA THR A 41 -9.42 7.63 22.71
C THR A 41 -10.32 8.35 23.74
N SER A 42 -10.91 7.61 24.68
CA SER A 42 -11.78 8.15 25.74
C SER A 42 -11.08 9.16 26.64
N VAL A 43 -9.76 9.06 26.82
CA VAL A 43 -8.95 9.96 27.66
C VAL A 43 -8.90 11.40 27.10
N TRP A 44 -9.14 11.55 25.80
CA TRP A 44 -9.05 12.84 25.10
C TRP A 44 -10.40 13.54 24.90
N ALA A 45 -11.51 12.88 25.28
CA ALA A 45 -12.86 13.39 25.08
C ALA A 45 -13.10 14.67 25.90
N GLY A 46 -13.53 15.74 25.23
CA GLY A 46 -13.88 17.02 25.89
C GLY A 46 -12.68 17.89 26.31
N GLN A 47 -11.44 17.46 26.06
CA GLN A 47 -10.24 18.17 26.52
C GLN A 47 -9.70 19.17 25.50
N LYS A 48 -9.12 20.28 26.00
CA LYS A 48 -8.44 21.31 25.19
C LYS A 48 -6.93 21.21 25.37
N ARG A 49 -6.16 21.70 24.39
CA ARG A 49 -4.67 21.70 24.41
C ARG A 49 -4.05 20.29 24.53
N LEU A 50 -4.51 19.37 23.67
CA LEU A 50 -4.11 17.96 23.65
C LEU A 50 -2.58 17.72 23.64
N GLY A 51 -1.80 18.59 23.00
CA GLY A 51 -0.34 18.46 22.97
C GLY A 51 0.34 18.64 24.33
N GLN A 52 -0.22 19.47 25.21
CA GLN A 52 0.26 19.60 26.59
C GLN A 52 -0.30 18.44 27.43
N LEU A 53 -1.60 18.19 27.34
CA LEU A 53 -2.26 17.10 28.07
C LEU A 53 -1.58 15.75 27.84
N ALA A 54 -1.15 15.45 26.61
CA ALA A 54 -0.47 14.20 26.29
C ALA A 54 0.82 13.98 27.08
N LYS A 55 1.60 15.05 27.32
CA LYS A 55 2.84 14.97 28.10
C LYS A 55 2.55 14.71 29.58
N TRP A 56 1.57 15.42 30.14
CA TRP A 56 1.16 15.27 31.54
C TRP A 56 0.53 13.91 31.81
N LYS A 57 -0.37 13.44 30.94
CA LYS A 57 -0.92 12.08 31.02
C LYS A 57 0.16 11.01 30.88
N THR A 58 1.12 11.20 29.97
CA THR A 58 2.26 10.27 29.88
C THR A 58 3.06 10.23 31.19
N ALA A 59 3.30 11.37 31.83
CA ALA A 59 4.04 11.41 33.10
C ALA A 59 3.25 10.79 34.27
N GLU A 60 1.94 11.02 34.33
CA GLU A 60 1.03 10.41 35.32
C GLU A 60 1.07 8.89 35.23
N GLU A 61 0.92 8.34 34.04
CA GLU A 61 0.94 6.89 33.80
C GLU A 61 2.29 6.25 34.11
N VAL A 62 3.38 6.97 33.84
CA VAL A 62 4.73 6.52 34.20
C VAL A 62 4.90 6.48 35.71
N ALA A 63 4.43 7.51 36.42
CA ALA A 63 4.46 7.50 37.87
C ALA A 63 3.58 6.40 38.47
N ALA A 64 2.42 6.14 37.88
CA ALA A 64 1.57 5.00 38.26
C ALA A 64 2.28 3.66 38.05
N LEU A 65 3.02 3.51 36.95
CA LEU A 65 3.84 2.33 36.68
C LEU A 65 4.98 2.16 37.70
N VAL A 66 5.69 3.23 38.04
CA VAL A 66 6.74 3.16 39.08
C VAL A 66 6.14 2.79 40.43
N ARG A 67 4.95 3.31 40.78
CA ARG A 67 4.22 2.95 42.00
C ARG A 67 3.78 1.49 42.04
N SER A 68 3.50 0.87 40.89
CA SER A 68 3.04 -0.53 40.84
C SER A 68 4.19 -1.54 40.95
N LEU A 69 5.44 -1.10 40.79
CA LEU A 69 6.62 -1.96 40.93
C LEU A 69 7.06 -2.08 42.40
N PRO A 70 7.47 -3.29 42.85
CA PRO A 70 8.20 -3.45 44.11
C PRO A 70 9.43 -2.55 44.17
N VAL A 71 9.83 -2.12 45.37
CA VAL A 71 10.94 -1.16 45.57
C VAL A 71 12.25 -1.68 44.97
N GLU A 72 12.45 -3.00 44.93
CA GLU A 72 13.61 -3.64 44.33
C GLU A 72 13.65 -3.52 42.79
N GLU A 73 12.49 -3.43 42.15
CA GLU A 73 12.35 -3.34 40.69
C GLU A 73 12.26 -1.88 40.20
N GLN A 74 12.13 -0.92 41.10
CA GLN A 74 12.00 0.49 40.74
C GLN A 74 13.27 1.02 40.02
N PRO A 75 13.11 1.82 38.95
CA PRO A 75 14.23 2.31 38.18
C PRO A 75 14.99 3.40 38.94
N LYS A 76 16.32 3.28 39.03
CA LYS A 76 17.16 4.36 39.61
C LYS A 76 17.30 5.58 38.69
N GLN A 77 17.10 5.41 37.39
CA GLN A 77 17.19 6.49 36.41
C GLN A 77 16.12 6.32 35.32
N ILE A 78 15.55 7.44 34.90
CA ILE A 78 14.59 7.53 33.79
C ILE A 78 15.16 8.47 32.74
N ILE A 79 15.28 7.98 31.49
CA ILE A 79 15.89 8.73 30.38
C ILE A 79 14.82 9.14 29.37
N VAL A 80 14.51 10.43 29.25
CA VAL A 80 13.54 10.92 28.27
C VAL A 80 14.18 11.26 26.93
N THR A 81 13.52 10.85 25.84
CA THR A 81 13.97 11.16 24.47
C THR A 81 13.61 12.58 24.01
N ARG A 82 12.62 13.22 24.66
CA ARG A 82 12.15 14.57 24.34
C ARG A 82 12.25 15.47 25.56
N LYS A 83 12.93 16.61 25.42
CA LYS A 83 13.13 17.57 26.53
C LYS A 83 11.83 18.04 27.18
N GLY A 84 10.75 18.17 26.41
CA GLY A 84 9.44 18.58 26.93
C GLY A 84 8.73 17.56 27.84
N MET A 85 9.36 16.42 28.16
CA MET A 85 8.88 15.43 29.14
C MET A 85 9.57 15.55 30.51
N LEU A 86 10.61 16.39 30.64
CA LEU A 86 11.34 16.56 31.91
C LEU A 86 10.43 17.14 32.99
N ASP A 87 9.88 18.35 32.77
CA ASP A 87 9.07 19.04 33.78
C ASP A 87 7.84 18.20 34.24
N PRO A 88 7.05 17.57 33.34
CA PRO A 88 5.93 16.74 33.78
C PRO A 88 6.35 15.54 34.63
N LEU A 89 7.48 14.89 34.31
CA LEU A 89 7.98 13.75 35.09
C LEU A 89 8.55 14.19 36.44
N GLU A 90 9.25 15.31 36.50
CA GLU A 90 9.76 15.87 37.76
C GLU A 90 8.62 16.15 38.73
N VAL A 91 7.49 16.67 38.24
CA VAL A 91 6.29 16.93 39.06
C VAL A 91 5.61 15.63 39.52
N HIS A 92 5.43 14.65 38.63
CA HIS A 92 4.72 13.42 38.97
C HIS A 92 5.54 12.39 39.78
N LEU A 93 6.87 12.52 39.79
CA LEU A 93 7.80 11.64 40.51
C LEU A 93 8.41 12.28 41.76
N LEU A 94 7.82 13.36 42.30
CA LEU A 94 8.26 14.00 43.56
C LEU A 94 8.29 13.01 44.74
N ASP A 95 7.40 12.02 44.74
CA ASP A 95 7.34 10.95 45.75
C ASP A 95 8.54 9.98 45.68
N PHE A 96 9.34 10.06 44.62
CA PHE A 96 10.45 9.15 44.32
C PHE A 96 11.80 9.90 44.22
N PRO A 97 12.33 10.44 45.34
CA PRO A 97 13.52 11.30 45.33
C PRO A 97 14.81 10.58 44.86
N ASN A 98 14.82 9.25 44.86
CA ASN A 98 15.96 8.44 44.44
C ASN A 98 16.02 8.17 42.93
N ILE A 99 15.01 8.59 42.18
CA ILE A 99 14.92 8.36 40.72
C ILE A 99 15.46 9.59 39.99
N VAL A 100 16.57 9.42 39.27
CA VAL A 100 17.18 10.51 38.50
C VAL A 100 16.54 10.60 37.11
N ILE A 101 15.95 11.74 36.78
CA ILE A 101 15.38 12.00 35.45
C ILE A 101 16.45 12.68 34.58
N LYS A 102 16.70 12.14 33.38
CA LYS A 102 17.71 12.67 32.44
C LYS A 102 17.16 12.83 31.04
N GLY A 103 17.54 13.90 30.36
CA GLY A 103 17.30 14.05 28.93
C GLY A 103 18.35 13.30 28.10
N SER A 104 17.92 12.62 27.05
CA SER A 104 18.82 12.08 26.03
C SER A 104 19.07 13.10 24.93
N GLU A 105 20.33 13.25 24.51
CA GLU A 105 20.70 13.97 23.28
C GLU A 105 20.61 13.08 22.03
N LEU A 106 20.48 11.76 22.23
CA LEU A 106 20.38 10.80 21.14
C LEU A 106 18.95 10.75 20.60
N GLN A 107 18.80 11.01 19.30
CA GLN A 107 17.53 10.81 18.60
C GLN A 107 17.31 9.32 18.31
N LEU A 108 16.74 8.63 19.29
CA LEU A 108 16.42 7.20 19.20
C LEU A 108 15.10 6.99 18.43
N PRO A 109 15.05 6.08 17.43
CA PRO A 109 13.91 5.91 16.54
C PRO A 109 12.77 5.07 17.14
N PHE A 110 12.48 5.17 18.44
CA PHE A 110 11.46 4.34 19.11
C PHE A 110 10.04 4.55 18.56
N GLN A 111 9.77 5.69 17.92
CA GLN A 111 8.51 5.90 17.18
C GLN A 111 8.29 4.88 16.06
N ALA A 112 9.36 4.28 15.53
CA ALA A 112 9.26 3.24 14.50
C ALA A 112 8.73 1.90 15.04
N CYS A 113 8.69 1.70 16.37
CA CYS A 113 8.05 0.52 16.96
C CYS A 113 6.58 0.40 16.54
N LEU A 114 5.87 1.52 16.36
CA LEU A 114 4.48 1.54 15.87
C LEU A 114 4.32 0.95 14.46
N LYS A 115 5.40 0.86 13.68
CA LYS A 115 5.38 0.28 12.32
C LYS A 115 5.44 -1.25 12.33
N ILE A 116 5.68 -1.87 13.50
CA ILE A 116 5.64 -3.32 13.69
C ILE A 116 4.18 -3.75 13.82
N GLU A 117 3.75 -4.67 12.95
CA GLU A 117 2.35 -5.12 12.80
C GLU A 117 1.72 -5.54 14.14
N LYS A 118 2.43 -6.34 14.93
CA LYS A 118 1.95 -6.81 16.24
C LYS A 118 1.60 -5.67 17.20
N PHE A 119 2.37 -4.58 17.19
CA PHE A 119 2.07 -3.41 18.03
C PHE A 119 0.95 -2.57 17.41
N GLY A 120 1.00 -2.32 16.10
CA GLY A 120 -0.05 -1.57 15.39
C GLY A 120 -1.45 -2.18 15.56
N ASP A 121 -1.57 -3.49 15.37
CA ASP A 121 -2.84 -4.21 15.48
C ASP A 121 -3.40 -4.21 16.90
N LEU A 122 -2.53 -4.38 17.90
CA LEU A 122 -2.92 -4.35 19.32
C LEU A 122 -3.51 -2.99 19.71
N ILE A 123 -2.88 -1.91 19.26
CA ILE A 123 -3.31 -0.53 19.55
C ILE A 123 -4.65 -0.24 18.86
N LEU A 124 -4.78 -0.64 17.60
CA LEU A 124 -6.01 -0.39 16.81
C LEU A 124 -7.22 -1.19 17.32
N LYS A 125 -7.00 -2.36 17.91
CA LYS A 125 -8.06 -3.22 18.46
C LYS A 125 -8.41 -2.93 19.91
N ALA A 126 -7.68 -2.05 20.61
CA ALA A 126 -7.93 -1.75 22.01
C ALA A 126 -9.22 -0.93 22.18
N THR A 127 -10.17 -1.46 22.95
CA THR A 127 -11.46 -0.81 23.28
C THR A 127 -11.42 -0.01 24.59
N GLU A 128 -10.40 -0.22 25.41
CA GLU A 128 -10.19 0.45 26.70
C GLU A 128 -8.69 0.68 26.99
N PRO A 129 -8.33 1.59 27.91
CA PRO A 129 -6.93 1.77 28.33
C PRO A 129 -6.40 0.49 28.97
N GLN A 130 -5.28 -0.03 28.45
CA GLN A 130 -4.68 -1.27 28.95
C GLN A 130 -3.15 -1.20 28.93
N MET A 131 -2.54 -1.87 29.92
CA MET A 131 -1.10 -2.04 30.00
C MET A 131 -0.72 -3.40 29.43
N VAL A 132 0.18 -3.43 28.45
CA VAL A 132 0.61 -4.67 27.80
C VAL A 132 2.11 -4.85 27.94
N LEU A 133 2.51 -6.02 28.43
CA LEU A 133 3.91 -6.39 28.61
C LEU A 133 4.44 -7.08 27.35
N PHE A 134 5.57 -6.59 26.85
CA PHE A 134 6.29 -7.19 25.73
C PHE A 134 7.77 -7.37 26.05
N ASN A 135 8.40 -8.34 25.39
CA ASN A 135 9.85 -8.43 25.35
C ASN A 135 10.29 -8.12 23.91
N ILE A 136 10.90 -6.94 23.69
CA ILE A 136 11.30 -6.52 22.34
C ILE A 136 12.53 -7.26 21.81
N TYR A 137 13.26 -7.95 22.69
CA TYR A 137 14.43 -8.74 22.31
C TYR A 137 14.08 -10.19 22.01
N ASP A 138 12.81 -10.58 22.12
CA ASP A 138 12.38 -11.99 22.03
C ASP A 138 13.30 -12.88 22.88
N ASP A 139 14.06 -13.78 22.25
CA ASP A 139 15.01 -14.68 22.90
C ASP A 139 16.49 -14.32 22.63
N TRP A 140 16.79 -13.14 22.08
CA TRP A 140 18.15 -12.74 21.73
C TRP A 140 19.12 -12.80 22.90
N LEU A 141 18.65 -12.51 24.12
CA LEU A 141 19.48 -12.54 25.32
C LEU A 141 19.99 -13.95 25.69
N LYS A 142 19.47 -15.02 25.06
CA LYS A 142 20.03 -16.37 25.21
C LYS A 142 21.38 -16.53 24.50
N SER A 143 21.63 -15.75 23.45
CA SER A 143 22.79 -15.93 22.55
C SER A 143 23.69 -14.70 22.45
N ILE A 144 23.18 -13.50 22.77
CA ILE A 144 23.94 -12.25 22.69
C ILE A 144 23.77 -11.39 23.93
N SER A 145 24.77 -10.53 24.18
CA SER A 145 24.72 -9.57 25.28
C SER A 145 23.60 -8.54 25.11
N SER A 146 23.14 -7.97 26.22
CA SER A 146 22.16 -6.86 26.24
C SER A 146 22.61 -5.65 25.42
N TYR A 147 23.91 -5.33 25.44
CA TYR A 147 24.48 -4.26 24.59
C TYR A 147 24.28 -4.56 23.10
N THR A 148 24.65 -5.77 22.66
CA THR A 148 24.49 -6.18 21.27
C THR A 148 23.02 -6.26 20.86
N ALA A 149 22.15 -6.73 21.76
CA ALA A 149 20.71 -6.80 21.54
C ALA A 149 20.11 -5.39 21.36
N PHE A 150 20.52 -4.44 22.19
CA PHE A 150 20.12 -3.05 22.07
C PHE A 150 20.64 -2.42 20.76
N SER A 151 21.90 -2.61 20.40
CA SER A 151 22.44 -2.12 19.12
C SER A 151 21.69 -2.71 17.91
N ARG A 152 21.38 -4.01 17.93
CA ARG A 152 20.57 -4.68 16.91
C ARG A 152 19.18 -4.08 16.82
N LEU A 153 18.53 -3.84 17.97
CA LEU A 153 17.22 -3.19 18.02
C LEU A 153 17.25 -1.80 17.38
N ILE A 154 18.22 -0.96 17.74
CA ILE A 154 18.33 0.40 17.19
C ILE A 154 18.57 0.37 15.68
N LEU A 155 19.36 -0.58 15.17
CA LEU A 155 19.55 -0.77 13.72
C LEU A 155 18.23 -1.12 13.01
N ILE A 156 17.46 -2.07 13.55
CA ILE A 156 16.16 -2.48 13.01
C ILE A 156 15.17 -1.31 13.01
N LEU A 157 15.04 -0.63 14.15
CA LEU A 157 14.13 0.51 14.29
C LEU A 157 14.54 1.69 13.39
N ARG A 158 15.84 1.93 13.23
CA ARG A 158 16.34 2.97 12.31
C ARG A 158 16.07 2.60 10.85
N ALA A 159 16.23 1.33 10.46
CA ALA A 159 15.86 0.85 9.13
C ALA A 159 14.36 1.01 8.87
N LEU A 160 13.50 0.60 9.81
CA LEU A 160 12.04 0.79 9.73
C LEU A 160 11.63 2.27 9.73
N HIS A 161 12.39 3.13 10.41
CA HIS A 161 12.17 4.56 10.40
C HIS A 161 12.42 5.16 9.01
N VAL A 162 13.56 4.84 8.41
CA VAL A 162 14.03 5.38 7.12
C VAL A 162 13.28 4.80 5.93
N ASN A 163 13.17 3.47 5.83
CA ASN A 163 12.45 2.81 4.74
C ASN A 163 11.74 1.56 5.27
N ASN A 164 10.46 1.73 5.61
CA ASN A 164 9.64 0.70 6.22
C ASN A 164 9.49 -0.54 5.31
N GLU A 165 9.23 -0.33 4.02
CA GLU A 165 8.95 -1.43 3.07
C GLU A 165 10.19 -2.29 2.84
N LYS A 166 11.35 -1.65 2.56
CA LYS A 166 12.61 -2.36 2.36
C LYS A 166 13.08 -3.05 3.63
N ALA A 167 12.93 -2.42 4.80
CA ALA A 167 13.29 -3.04 6.07
C ALA A 167 12.41 -4.27 6.37
N LYS A 168 11.09 -4.18 6.14
CA LYS A 168 10.19 -5.34 6.30
C LYS A 168 10.54 -6.49 5.36
N MET A 169 10.89 -6.19 4.11
CA MET A 169 11.33 -7.19 3.13
C MET A 169 12.61 -7.91 3.60
N LEU A 170 13.56 -7.19 4.20
CA LEU A 170 14.80 -7.78 4.73
C LEU A 170 14.58 -8.61 6.01
N LEU A 171 13.59 -8.25 6.84
CA LEU A 171 13.30 -8.93 8.11
C LEU A 171 12.48 -10.22 7.93
N LYS A 172 11.85 -10.42 6.77
CA LYS A 172 11.12 -11.64 6.41
C LYS A 172 11.69 -12.24 5.11
N PRO A 173 12.96 -12.68 5.08
CA PRO A 173 13.52 -13.35 3.91
C PRO A 173 12.95 -14.77 3.80
N ASP A 174 12.61 -15.21 2.58
CA ASP A 174 12.04 -16.53 2.34
C ASP A 174 12.93 -17.67 2.85
N LYS A 175 12.29 -18.72 3.40
CA LYS A 175 12.97 -19.94 3.87
C LYS A 175 13.65 -20.72 2.72
N THR A 176 13.30 -20.47 1.46
CA THR A 176 13.86 -21.09 0.25
C THR A 176 15.12 -20.40 -0.28
N ALA A 177 15.55 -19.26 0.28
CA ALA A 177 16.64 -18.46 -0.28
C ALA A 177 18.07 -18.98 0.04
N LYS A 178 18.23 -20.10 0.77
CA LYS A 178 19.54 -20.57 1.26
C LYS A 178 20.26 -21.61 0.38
N GLU A 179 19.63 -22.19 -0.64
CA GLU A 179 20.21 -23.35 -1.36
C GLU A 179 20.89 -23.02 -2.70
N ALA A 180 20.84 -21.77 -3.18
CA ALA A 180 21.30 -21.41 -4.53
C ALA A 180 22.80 -21.06 -4.65
N SER A 181 23.71 -21.79 -3.98
CA SER A 181 25.16 -21.54 -4.08
C SER A 181 25.95 -22.83 -4.31
N GLN A 182 25.91 -23.36 -5.54
CA GLN A 182 27.02 -24.04 -6.23
C GLN A 182 26.54 -24.58 -7.58
N LEU A 183 27.12 -24.14 -8.70
CA LEU A 183 26.91 -24.74 -10.03
C LEU A 183 28.22 -24.75 -10.83
N THR A 184 28.53 -25.88 -11.45
CA THR A 184 29.60 -26.07 -12.46
C THR A 184 28.95 -26.43 -13.81
N ALA A 185 29.52 -25.96 -14.92
CA ALA A 185 28.90 -26.02 -16.26
C ALA A 185 29.15 -27.34 -17.00
N VAL A 186 28.18 -27.79 -17.82
CA VAL A 186 28.28 -28.95 -18.73
C VAL A 186 27.84 -28.56 -20.14
N THR A 187 28.55 -29.05 -21.16
CA THR A 187 28.23 -28.87 -22.59
C THR A 187 27.51 -30.09 -23.16
N THR A 188 26.50 -29.88 -24.01
CA THR A 188 25.74 -30.96 -24.67
C THR A 188 25.68 -30.74 -26.19
N ARG A 189 25.88 -31.81 -26.98
CA ARG A 189 25.74 -31.81 -28.45
C ARG A 189 24.37 -32.34 -28.83
N THR A 190 23.69 -31.68 -29.77
CA THR A 190 22.43 -32.18 -30.36
C THR A 190 22.31 -31.79 -31.83
N THR A 191 21.70 -32.67 -32.62
CA THR A 191 21.46 -32.55 -34.07
C THR A 191 20.01 -32.15 -34.34
N ASN A 192 19.79 -31.27 -35.33
CA ASN A 192 18.44 -30.84 -35.71
C ASN A 192 17.85 -31.76 -36.79
N VAL A 193 16.53 -31.65 -37.05
CA VAL A 193 15.73 -32.57 -37.90
C VAL A 193 16.21 -32.71 -39.36
N HIS A 194 17.21 -31.94 -39.79
CA HIS A 194 17.85 -32.00 -41.12
C HIS A 194 19.28 -32.57 -41.11
N GLY A 195 19.78 -33.07 -39.97
CA GLY A 195 21.01 -33.86 -39.91
C GLY A 195 22.32 -33.07 -39.72
N ASP A 196 22.28 -31.75 -39.56
CA ASP A 196 23.48 -30.95 -39.27
C ASP A 196 23.80 -30.91 -37.77
N GLU A 197 25.08 -31.14 -37.41
CA GLU A 197 25.57 -31.11 -36.04
C GLU A 197 25.65 -29.68 -35.49
N LEU A 198 24.88 -29.39 -34.44
CA LEU A 198 24.93 -28.14 -33.69
C LEU A 198 25.71 -28.36 -32.39
N ILE A 199 26.95 -27.88 -32.35
CA ILE A 199 27.71 -27.75 -31.10
C ILE A 199 27.29 -26.43 -30.43
N VAL A 200 26.28 -26.50 -29.57
CA VAL A 200 25.84 -25.35 -28.79
C VAL A 200 26.70 -25.22 -27.54
N THR A 201 27.67 -24.31 -27.58
CA THR A 201 28.36 -23.85 -26.38
C THR A 201 27.43 -22.89 -25.65
N THR A 202 26.57 -23.41 -24.78
CA THR A 202 25.66 -22.58 -24.00
C THR A 202 26.46 -21.81 -22.96
N THR A 203 26.67 -20.52 -23.16
CA THR A 203 27.14 -19.62 -22.09
C THR A 203 26.02 -19.46 -21.07
N SER A 204 26.10 -20.26 -20.02
CA SER A 204 25.37 -20.15 -18.75
C SER A 204 23.83 -20.26 -18.83
N PRO A 205 23.20 -21.14 -18.02
CA PRO A 205 21.76 -21.16 -17.75
C PRO A 205 21.17 -19.85 -17.17
N TYR A 206 21.98 -18.82 -16.96
CA TYR A 206 21.56 -17.50 -16.47
C TYR A 206 20.55 -16.81 -17.40
N GLU A 207 20.66 -16.95 -18.72
CA GLU A 207 19.75 -16.25 -19.65
C GLU A 207 18.38 -16.93 -19.78
N GLN A 208 18.33 -18.27 -19.71
CA GLN A 208 17.06 -19.00 -19.69
C GLN A 208 16.36 -18.92 -18.32
N SER A 209 17.10 -18.84 -17.22
CA SER A 209 16.51 -18.62 -15.88
C SER A 209 16.14 -17.14 -15.61
N ALA A 210 16.77 -16.18 -16.29
CA ALA A 210 16.42 -14.76 -16.18
C ALA A 210 15.05 -14.41 -16.79
N PHE A 211 14.57 -15.18 -17.76
CA PHE A 211 13.21 -15.00 -18.30
C PHE A 211 12.12 -15.71 -17.48
N GLY A 212 12.49 -16.70 -16.65
CA GLY A 212 11.55 -17.55 -15.91
C GLY A 212 11.28 -17.22 -14.43
N SER A 213 12.01 -16.31 -13.78
CA SER A 213 11.90 -16.20 -12.30
C SER A 213 12.30 -14.85 -11.65
N LYS A 214 11.97 -13.69 -12.26
CA LYS A 214 12.14 -12.37 -11.61
C LYS A 214 10.94 -11.42 -11.71
N THR A 215 9.73 -11.96 -11.58
CA THR A 215 8.63 -11.21 -10.95
C THR A 215 8.00 -12.10 -9.89
N ASP A 216 8.56 -12.05 -8.68
CA ASP A 216 7.97 -12.73 -7.53
C ASP A 216 6.60 -12.10 -7.24
N TRP A 217 5.56 -12.72 -7.83
CA TRP A 217 4.18 -12.30 -7.66
C TRP A 217 3.75 -12.48 -6.21
N ARG A 218 4.40 -13.35 -5.42
CA ARG A 218 4.08 -13.58 -4.00
C ARG A 218 4.53 -12.39 -3.16
N VAL A 219 5.75 -11.89 -3.37
CA VAL A 219 6.23 -10.65 -2.70
C VAL A 219 5.32 -9.47 -3.01
N ARG A 220 4.88 -9.34 -4.27
CA ARG A 220 3.92 -8.30 -4.65
C ARG A 220 2.53 -8.55 -4.06
N ALA A 221 2.06 -9.80 -4.00
CA ALA A 221 0.78 -10.13 -3.36
C ALA A 221 0.77 -9.76 -1.87
N ILE A 222 1.82 -10.09 -1.13
CA ILE A 222 2.00 -9.70 0.28
C ILE A 222 2.07 -8.18 0.43
N SER A 223 2.71 -7.50 -0.53
CA SER A 223 2.80 -6.03 -0.50
C SER A 223 1.44 -5.38 -0.81
N ALA A 224 0.67 -5.96 -1.73
CA ALA A 224 -0.66 -5.49 -2.12
C ALA A 224 -1.67 -5.57 -0.96
N THR A 225 -1.53 -6.54 -0.04
CA THR A 225 -2.39 -6.58 1.17
C THR A 225 -2.22 -5.37 2.08
N ASN A 226 -1.17 -4.55 1.91
CA ASN A 226 -0.95 -3.33 2.68
C ASN A 226 -1.49 -2.07 1.99
N LEU A 227 -2.10 -2.17 0.81
CA LEU A 227 -2.62 -1.01 0.06
C LEU A 227 -3.69 -0.23 0.85
N TYR A 228 -4.48 -0.90 1.70
CA TYR A 228 -5.47 -0.26 2.56
C TYR A 228 -4.87 0.78 3.51
N LEU A 229 -3.59 0.67 3.88
CA LEU A 229 -2.91 1.64 4.74
C LEU A 229 -2.71 2.98 4.03
N ARG A 230 -2.47 2.95 2.71
CA ARG A 230 -2.23 4.15 1.88
C ARG A 230 -3.50 4.98 1.70
N VAL A 231 -4.66 4.33 1.78
CA VAL A 231 -5.99 4.95 1.66
C VAL A 231 -6.29 5.94 2.80
N ASN A 232 -5.53 5.90 3.90
CA ASN A 232 -5.66 6.88 4.99
C ASN A 232 -5.09 8.26 4.62
N HIS A 233 -4.15 8.31 3.68
CA HIS A 233 -3.47 9.52 3.25
C HIS A 233 -3.63 9.66 1.73
N ILE A 234 -4.69 10.35 1.32
CA ILE A 234 -4.97 10.63 -0.08
C ILE A 234 -4.75 12.12 -0.35
N TYR A 235 -3.84 12.42 -1.28
CA TYR A 235 -3.57 13.76 -1.77
C TYR A 235 -4.28 13.95 -3.11
N VAL A 236 -4.92 15.09 -3.30
CA VAL A 236 -5.56 15.45 -4.58
C VAL A 236 -4.81 16.64 -5.15
N ASN A 237 -4.20 16.45 -6.31
CA ASN A 237 -3.51 17.47 -7.07
C ASN A 237 -4.50 18.09 -8.06
N SER A 238 -5.22 19.11 -7.59
CA SER A 238 -6.18 19.87 -8.40
C SER A 238 -5.61 21.24 -8.76
N GLU A 239 -5.92 21.73 -9.97
CA GLU A 239 -5.72 23.13 -10.33
C GLU A 239 -6.74 24.02 -9.61
N ASP A 240 -6.48 25.33 -9.55
CA ASP A 240 -7.42 26.31 -9.00
C ASP A 240 -8.74 26.33 -9.78
N ILE A 241 -9.82 26.74 -9.10
CA ILE A 241 -11.18 26.73 -9.63
C ILE A 241 -11.25 27.65 -10.86
N LYS A 242 -11.51 27.05 -12.04
CA LYS A 242 -11.83 27.79 -13.26
C LYS A 242 -13.35 27.98 -13.33
N GLU A 243 -13.83 29.21 -13.58
CA GLU A 243 -15.27 29.51 -13.67
C GLU A 243 -15.99 28.76 -14.82
N THR A 244 -15.24 28.30 -15.81
CA THR A 244 -15.75 27.65 -17.02
C THR A 244 -15.57 26.12 -17.04
N GLY A 245 -14.93 25.53 -16.02
CA GLY A 245 -14.59 24.10 -15.99
C GLY A 245 -15.57 23.24 -15.19
N TYR A 246 -15.65 21.95 -15.54
CA TYR A 246 -16.37 20.97 -14.73
C TYR A 246 -15.60 20.61 -13.45
N THR A 247 -16.33 20.42 -12.35
CA THR A 247 -15.78 19.89 -11.09
C THR A 247 -16.23 18.45 -10.89
N TYR A 248 -15.26 17.54 -10.74
CA TYR A 248 -15.54 16.11 -10.58
C TYR A 248 -15.54 15.72 -9.10
N ILE A 249 -16.60 15.04 -8.65
CA ILE A 249 -16.72 14.56 -7.28
C ILE A 249 -16.60 13.04 -7.26
N MET A 250 -15.55 12.55 -6.61
CA MET A 250 -15.26 11.13 -6.45
C MET A 250 -15.68 10.63 -5.06
N PRO A 251 -16.59 9.65 -4.96
CA PRO A 251 -16.91 9.00 -3.70
C PRO A 251 -15.70 8.31 -3.09
N LYS A 252 -15.49 8.52 -1.80
CA LYS A 252 -14.37 7.87 -1.09
C LYS A 252 -14.53 6.36 -1.15
N ASN A 253 -15.72 5.78 -0.97
CA ASN A 253 -15.91 4.34 -0.90
C ASN A 253 -15.38 3.59 -2.14
N ILE A 254 -15.69 4.08 -3.34
CA ILE A 254 -15.20 3.47 -4.58
C ILE A 254 -13.71 3.76 -4.77
N LEU A 255 -13.21 4.96 -4.45
CA LEU A 255 -11.76 5.22 -4.53
C LEU A 255 -10.95 4.30 -3.60
N LYS A 256 -11.40 4.13 -2.36
CA LYS A 256 -10.76 3.24 -1.37
C LYS A 256 -10.69 1.81 -1.91
N LYS A 257 -11.80 1.31 -2.45
CA LYS A 257 -11.87 -0.04 -3.00
C LYS A 257 -10.99 -0.19 -4.24
N PHE A 258 -10.96 0.80 -5.12
CA PHE A 258 -10.12 0.78 -6.33
C PHE A 258 -8.63 0.68 -5.99
N ILE A 259 -8.19 1.41 -4.96
CA ILE A 259 -6.82 1.31 -4.45
C ILE A 259 -6.54 -0.08 -3.85
N CYS A 260 -7.47 -0.63 -3.06
CA CYS A 260 -7.28 -1.93 -2.41
C CYS A 260 -7.24 -3.11 -3.37
N ILE A 261 -7.88 -3.02 -4.54
CA ILE A 261 -7.87 -4.11 -5.54
C ILE A 261 -6.69 -4.05 -6.50
N ALA A 262 -5.84 -3.02 -6.41
CA ALA A 262 -4.74 -2.78 -7.35
C ALA A 262 -3.47 -3.61 -7.03
N ASP A 263 -2.48 -3.52 -7.92
CA ASP A 263 -1.09 -3.91 -7.66
C ASP A 263 -0.22 -2.65 -7.53
N LEU A 264 0.87 -2.74 -6.77
CA LEU A 264 1.79 -1.62 -6.57
C LEU A 264 2.64 -1.30 -7.82
N ARG A 265 2.76 -2.25 -8.75
CA ARG A 265 3.61 -2.11 -9.93
C ARG A 265 2.81 -2.12 -11.23
N THR A 266 1.93 -3.11 -11.37
CA THR A 266 1.10 -3.29 -12.55
C THR A 266 -0.13 -2.37 -12.47
N GLN A 267 -0.33 -1.59 -13.52
CA GLN A 267 -1.46 -0.67 -13.61
C GLN A 267 -2.78 -1.44 -13.81
N ILE A 268 -3.84 -0.92 -13.20
CA ILE A 268 -5.23 -1.32 -13.44
C ILE A 268 -6.06 -0.09 -13.78
N ALA A 269 -7.17 -0.26 -14.48
CA ALA A 269 -8.06 0.80 -14.90
C ALA A 269 -9.54 0.48 -14.70
N GLY A 270 -10.36 1.52 -14.67
CA GLY A 270 -11.82 1.42 -14.65
C GLY A 270 -12.45 2.61 -15.36
N TYR A 271 -13.55 2.37 -16.06
CA TYR A 271 -14.33 3.41 -16.71
C TYR A 271 -15.21 4.12 -15.69
N LEU A 272 -15.26 5.45 -15.78
CA LEU A 272 -16.00 6.32 -14.87
C LEU A 272 -17.35 6.67 -15.49
N TYR A 273 -18.42 6.44 -14.73
CA TYR A 273 -19.77 6.83 -15.09
C TYR A 273 -20.38 7.66 -13.97
N GLY A 274 -21.17 8.66 -14.33
CA GLY A 274 -21.73 9.58 -13.35
C GLY A 274 -22.89 10.39 -13.89
N ILE A 275 -23.29 11.38 -13.10
CA ILE A 275 -24.39 12.28 -13.44
C ILE A 275 -24.14 13.64 -12.81
N SER A 276 -24.65 14.70 -13.44
CA SER A 276 -24.71 16.01 -12.80
C SER A 276 -25.91 16.08 -11.83
N PRO A 277 -25.74 16.67 -10.63
CA PRO A 277 -26.88 16.96 -9.78
C PRO A 277 -27.83 17.94 -10.51
N PRO A 278 -29.15 17.85 -10.28
CA PRO A 278 -30.14 18.68 -10.97
C PRO A 278 -29.93 20.18 -10.70
N ASP A 279 -29.34 20.50 -9.55
CA ASP A 279 -29.10 21.89 -9.11
C ASP A 279 -27.87 22.53 -9.78
N ASN A 280 -26.90 21.72 -10.26
CA ASN A 280 -25.65 22.25 -10.80
C ASN A 280 -25.06 21.38 -11.92
N PRO A 281 -25.22 21.78 -13.20
CA PRO A 281 -24.72 21.01 -14.35
C PRO A 281 -23.18 21.06 -14.50
N GLN A 282 -22.49 22.01 -13.86
CA GLN A 282 -21.02 22.11 -13.88
C GLN A 282 -20.36 21.12 -12.92
N VAL A 283 -21.13 20.48 -12.04
CA VAL A 283 -20.64 19.42 -11.15
C VAL A 283 -20.91 18.06 -11.77
N LYS A 284 -19.91 17.18 -11.73
CA LYS A 284 -19.99 15.80 -12.21
C LYS A 284 -19.75 14.84 -11.07
N GLU A 285 -20.80 14.17 -10.60
CA GLU A 285 -20.71 13.19 -9.53
C GLU A 285 -20.45 11.80 -10.10
N ILE A 286 -19.29 11.22 -9.79
CA ILE A 286 -18.95 9.86 -10.22
C ILE A 286 -19.79 8.88 -9.38
N ARG A 287 -20.66 8.11 -10.04
CA ARG A 287 -21.56 7.14 -9.37
C ARG A 287 -21.10 5.70 -9.54
N CYS A 288 -20.40 5.39 -10.62
CA CYS A 288 -20.01 4.03 -10.95
C CYS A 288 -18.58 3.95 -11.50
N ILE A 289 -17.85 2.91 -11.08
CA ILE A 289 -16.64 2.45 -11.76
C ILE A 289 -16.96 1.10 -12.42
N ALA A 290 -16.93 1.06 -13.75
CA ALA A 290 -17.04 -0.18 -14.51
C ALA A 290 -15.63 -0.77 -14.74
N MET A 291 -15.42 -2.00 -14.29
CA MET A 291 -14.15 -2.72 -14.42
C MET A 291 -14.21 -3.60 -15.68
N PRO A 292 -13.52 -3.24 -16.78
CA PRO A 292 -13.43 -4.09 -17.95
C PRO A 292 -12.46 -5.26 -17.74
N PRO A 293 -12.59 -6.35 -18.51
CA PRO A 293 -11.53 -7.35 -18.69
C PRO A 293 -10.23 -6.68 -19.11
N GLN A 294 -9.13 -6.85 -18.38
CA GLN A 294 -7.91 -6.08 -18.63
C GLN A 294 -6.65 -6.79 -18.18
N TRP A 295 -5.52 -6.40 -18.75
CA TRP A 295 -4.19 -6.69 -18.22
C TRP A 295 -3.33 -5.43 -18.29
N GLY A 296 -2.23 -5.38 -17.55
CA GLY A 296 -1.44 -4.17 -17.42
C GLY A 296 0.05 -4.44 -17.35
N THR A 297 0.80 -3.37 -17.56
CA THR A 297 2.25 -3.30 -17.35
C THR A 297 2.54 -2.24 -16.30
N HIS A 298 3.82 -1.93 -16.06
CA HIS A 298 4.19 -0.77 -15.23
C HIS A 298 3.97 0.57 -15.94
N GLN A 299 3.78 0.59 -17.27
CA GLN A 299 3.67 1.79 -18.09
C GLN A 299 2.26 2.08 -18.58
N GLN A 300 1.49 1.04 -18.90
CA GLN A 300 0.16 1.19 -19.49
C GLN A 300 -0.75 0.01 -19.14
N VAL A 301 -2.06 0.22 -19.32
CA VAL A 301 -3.11 -0.79 -19.22
C VAL A 301 -3.64 -1.13 -20.61
N HIS A 302 -4.02 -2.39 -20.81
CA HIS A 302 -4.58 -2.88 -22.06
C HIS A 302 -6.05 -3.26 -21.83
N LEU A 303 -6.93 -2.54 -22.52
CA LEU A 303 -8.38 -2.67 -22.44
C LEU A 303 -8.95 -3.17 -23.78
N PRO A 304 -10.04 -3.95 -23.77
CA PRO A 304 -10.82 -4.27 -24.95
C PRO A 304 -11.38 -3.01 -25.59
N SER A 305 -11.56 -3.03 -26.90
CA SER A 305 -12.19 -1.92 -27.64
C SER A 305 -13.69 -1.81 -27.37
N ALA A 306 -14.34 -2.88 -26.90
CA ALA A 306 -15.73 -2.84 -26.49
C ALA A 306 -15.88 -2.07 -25.17
N LEU A 307 -16.83 -1.13 -25.13
CA LEU A 307 -17.20 -0.44 -23.91
C LEU A 307 -18.26 -1.21 -23.12
N PRO A 308 -18.34 -0.97 -21.80
CA PRO A 308 -19.35 -1.61 -20.98
C PRO A 308 -20.75 -1.10 -21.36
N ASP A 309 -21.67 -2.03 -21.56
CA ASP A 309 -23.08 -1.76 -21.85
C ASP A 309 -23.96 -2.55 -20.87
N HIS A 310 -24.90 -1.85 -20.23
CA HIS A 310 -25.82 -2.40 -19.24
C HIS A 310 -26.91 -1.40 -18.86
N ASP A 311 -28.10 -1.88 -18.52
CA ASP A 311 -29.27 -1.05 -18.14
C ASP A 311 -28.96 0.00 -17.06
N PHE A 312 -28.30 -0.38 -15.96
CA PHE A 312 -27.84 0.56 -14.91
C PHE A 312 -26.89 1.68 -15.39
N LEU A 313 -26.26 1.56 -16.55
CA LEU A 313 -25.42 2.62 -17.12
C LEU A 313 -26.20 3.57 -18.04
N ASN A 314 -27.42 3.22 -18.47
CA ASN A 314 -28.20 4.03 -19.41
C ASN A 314 -28.57 5.42 -18.84
N ASP A 315 -28.77 5.50 -17.53
CA ASP A 315 -29.09 6.75 -16.83
C ASP A 315 -27.83 7.56 -16.45
N LEU A 316 -26.62 7.05 -16.75
CA LEU A 316 -25.35 7.67 -16.41
C LEU A 316 -24.61 8.10 -17.68
N GLU A 317 -23.93 9.25 -17.61
CA GLU A 317 -23.03 9.69 -18.67
C GLU A 317 -21.60 9.17 -18.41
N PRO A 318 -20.85 8.80 -19.47
CA PRO A 318 -19.44 8.48 -19.34
C PRO A 318 -18.64 9.75 -18.98
N LEU A 319 -17.82 9.65 -17.93
CA LEU A 319 -16.94 10.72 -17.45
C LEU A 319 -15.46 10.42 -17.72
N GLY A 320 -15.15 9.39 -18.50
CA GLY A 320 -13.80 9.00 -18.87
C GLY A 320 -13.33 7.74 -18.13
N TRP A 321 -12.06 7.71 -17.71
CA TRP A 321 -11.46 6.53 -17.08
C TRP A 321 -10.45 6.92 -16.01
N MET A 322 -10.22 6.00 -15.09
CA MET A 322 -9.17 6.09 -14.09
C MET A 322 -8.22 4.92 -14.19
N HIS A 323 -6.96 5.13 -13.81
CA HIS A 323 -6.00 4.04 -13.67
C HIS A 323 -5.00 4.29 -12.53
N THR A 324 -4.42 3.21 -12.03
CA THR A 324 -3.31 3.28 -11.08
C THR A 324 -1.99 3.46 -11.82
N GLN A 325 -1.02 4.11 -11.16
CA GLN A 325 0.36 4.16 -11.63
C GLN A 325 1.34 3.95 -10.47
N PRO A 326 2.45 3.23 -10.72
CA PRO A 326 3.40 2.87 -9.66
C PRO A 326 4.16 4.06 -9.09
N ASN A 327 4.35 5.11 -9.89
CA ASN A 327 5.08 6.32 -9.50
C ASN A 327 4.24 7.55 -9.88
N GLU A 328 4.35 8.60 -9.08
CA GLU A 328 3.74 9.90 -9.41
C GLU A 328 4.55 10.57 -10.53
N LEU A 329 3.88 10.85 -11.65
CA LEU A 329 4.46 11.57 -12.78
C LEU A 329 4.14 13.07 -12.67
N PRO A 330 5.09 13.97 -13.02
CA PRO A 330 4.85 15.41 -13.00
C PRO A 330 3.88 15.86 -14.11
N GLN A 331 3.76 15.06 -15.16
CA GLN A 331 2.93 15.28 -16.34
C GLN A 331 2.13 14.03 -16.66
N LEU A 332 1.04 14.19 -17.43
CA LEU A 332 0.31 13.06 -18.01
C LEU A 332 1.28 12.22 -18.85
N SER A 333 1.10 10.90 -18.90
CA SER A 333 1.95 10.08 -19.77
C SER A 333 1.48 10.21 -21.23
N PRO A 334 2.40 10.19 -22.21
CA PRO A 334 2.00 10.18 -23.62
C PRO A 334 1.14 8.96 -23.98
N GLN A 335 1.34 7.83 -23.29
CA GLN A 335 0.55 6.61 -23.44
C GLN A 335 -0.91 6.81 -23.02
N ASP A 336 -1.16 7.49 -21.89
CA ASP A 336 -2.51 7.78 -21.41
C ASP A 336 -3.23 8.74 -22.35
N LEU A 337 -2.52 9.75 -22.85
CA LEU A 337 -3.05 10.72 -23.80
C LEU A 337 -3.44 10.04 -25.12
N THR A 338 -2.55 9.20 -25.67
CA THR A 338 -2.82 8.42 -26.89
C THR A 338 -3.99 7.46 -26.69
N SER A 339 -4.05 6.78 -25.54
CA SER A 339 -5.12 5.82 -25.24
C SER A 339 -6.47 6.52 -25.10
N HIS A 340 -6.52 7.65 -24.40
CA HIS A 340 -7.74 8.42 -24.23
C HIS A 340 -8.22 9.02 -25.56
N ALA A 341 -7.33 9.55 -26.41
CA ALA A 341 -7.69 10.04 -27.73
C ALA A 341 -8.28 8.93 -28.62
N LYS A 342 -7.69 7.73 -28.59
CA LYS A 342 -8.21 6.55 -29.31
C LYS A 342 -9.58 6.11 -28.79
N ILE A 343 -9.83 6.18 -27.47
CA ILE A 343 -11.14 5.84 -26.93
C ILE A 343 -12.20 6.86 -27.38
N LEU A 344 -11.87 8.16 -27.35
CA LEU A 344 -12.73 9.24 -27.85
C LEU A 344 -13.05 9.07 -29.34
N GLU A 345 -12.06 8.75 -30.18
CA GLU A 345 -12.25 8.57 -31.61
C GLU A 345 -13.17 7.37 -31.93
N ASN A 346 -12.99 6.26 -31.19
CA ASN A 346 -13.77 5.05 -31.40
C ASN A 346 -15.18 5.13 -30.78
N THR A 347 -15.43 6.08 -29.88
CA THR A 347 -16.64 6.13 -29.07
C THR A 347 -17.38 7.45 -29.19
N LYS A 348 -18.50 7.44 -29.91
CA LYS A 348 -19.38 8.61 -30.02
C LYS A 348 -20.10 9.01 -28.73
N GLN A 349 -20.22 8.10 -27.77
CA GLN A 349 -20.84 8.38 -26.46
C GLN A 349 -19.95 9.26 -25.56
N TRP A 350 -18.63 9.27 -25.78
CA TRP A 350 -17.72 10.04 -24.94
C TRP A 350 -17.63 11.47 -25.45
N ASP A 351 -17.79 12.42 -24.54
CA ASP A 351 -17.67 13.85 -24.82
C ASP A 351 -16.27 14.33 -24.39
N GLY A 352 -15.48 14.85 -25.34
CA GLY A 352 -14.12 15.35 -25.08
C GLY A 352 -14.06 16.49 -24.07
N GLU A 353 -15.16 17.21 -23.84
CA GLU A 353 -15.22 18.27 -22.83
C GLU A 353 -15.49 17.76 -21.41
N LYS A 354 -16.11 16.58 -21.28
CA LYS A 354 -16.53 15.98 -19.99
C LYS A 354 -15.71 14.75 -19.59
N CYS A 355 -15.09 14.07 -20.54
CA CYS A 355 -14.31 12.87 -20.27
C CYS A 355 -12.92 13.22 -19.76
N ILE A 356 -12.53 12.60 -18.65
CA ILE A 356 -11.25 12.85 -17.98
C ILE A 356 -10.40 11.59 -17.89
N ILE A 357 -9.10 11.78 -17.69
CA ILE A 357 -8.16 10.75 -17.27
C ILE A 357 -7.83 11.01 -15.80
N LEU A 358 -8.13 10.06 -14.93
CA LEU A 358 -7.78 10.14 -13.52
C LEU A 358 -6.62 9.19 -13.23
N THR A 359 -5.49 9.76 -12.86
CA THR A 359 -4.30 9.01 -12.43
C THR A 359 -4.31 8.84 -10.92
N CYS A 360 -4.16 7.61 -10.44
CA CYS A 360 -3.98 7.30 -9.02
C CYS A 360 -2.56 6.77 -8.79
N SER A 361 -1.68 7.65 -8.32
CA SER A 361 -0.26 7.37 -8.11
C SER A 361 0.01 6.82 -6.73
N PHE A 362 0.82 5.77 -6.66
CA PHE A 362 1.26 5.21 -5.39
C PHE A 362 2.51 5.92 -4.87
N THR A 363 2.39 6.54 -3.68
CA THR A 363 3.51 7.16 -2.95
C THR A 363 3.75 6.41 -1.64
N PRO A 364 4.96 6.46 -1.04
CA PRO A 364 5.23 5.71 0.20
C PRO A 364 4.29 6.11 1.34
N GLY A 365 3.35 5.22 1.69
CA GLY A 365 2.36 5.46 2.75
C GLY A 365 1.12 6.28 2.35
N SER A 366 0.99 6.66 1.07
CA SER A 366 -0.12 7.50 0.58
C SER A 366 -0.48 7.21 -0.88
N CYS A 367 -1.53 7.87 -1.37
CA CYS A 367 -1.88 7.90 -2.79
C CYS A 367 -2.08 9.35 -3.24
N SER A 368 -1.64 9.67 -4.45
CA SER A 368 -1.83 10.99 -5.08
C SER A 368 -2.78 10.84 -6.27
N LEU A 369 -3.85 11.62 -6.31
CA LEU A 369 -4.80 11.67 -7.43
C LEU A 369 -4.60 12.94 -8.25
N THR A 370 -4.55 12.80 -9.57
CA THR A 370 -4.59 13.93 -10.50
C THR A 370 -5.57 13.62 -11.62
N ALA A 371 -6.44 14.57 -11.92
CA ALA A 371 -7.39 14.47 -13.02
C ALA A 371 -6.96 15.39 -14.17
N TYR A 372 -7.04 14.87 -15.39
CA TYR A 372 -6.64 15.54 -16.61
C TYR A 372 -7.77 15.52 -17.64
N LYS A 373 -7.83 16.56 -18.46
CA LYS A 373 -8.67 16.65 -19.66
C LYS A 373 -7.77 16.92 -20.86
N LEU A 374 -8.10 16.36 -22.02
CA LEU A 374 -7.36 16.64 -23.25
C LEU A 374 -7.78 17.99 -23.81
N THR A 375 -6.81 18.75 -24.30
CA THR A 375 -7.08 19.92 -25.13
C THR A 375 -7.36 19.46 -26.57
N PRO A 376 -8.02 20.28 -27.41
CA PRO A 376 -8.24 19.94 -28.81
C PRO A 376 -6.94 19.60 -29.56
N SER A 377 -5.84 20.31 -29.29
CA SER A 377 -4.53 19.99 -29.85
C SER A 377 -3.98 18.65 -29.38
N GLY A 378 -4.19 18.30 -28.11
CA GLY A 378 -3.82 16.99 -27.58
C GLY A 378 -4.61 15.84 -28.18
N TYR A 379 -5.91 16.03 -28.40
CA TYR A 379 -6.74 15.04 -29.11
C TYR A 379 -6.22 14.77 -30.53
N GLU A 380 -5.94 15.84 -31.28
CA GLU A 380 -5.41 15.75 -32.64
C GLU A 380 -4.04 15.07 -32.70
N TRP A 381 -3.17 15.33 -31.73
CA TRP A 381 -1.89 14.63 -31.63
C TRP A 381 -2.08 13.15 -31.24
N GLY A 382 -2.91 12.89 -30.23
CA GLY A 382 -3.10 11.55 -29.67
C GLY A 382 -3.75 10.56 -30.65
N ARG A 383 -4.67 11.00 -31.51
CA ARG A 383 -5.30 10.13 -32.53
C ARG A 383 -4.31 9.67 -33.60
N VAL A 384 -3.34 10.53 -33.96
CA VAL A 384 -2.34 10.23 -35.00
C VAL A 384 -1.13 9.49 -34.43
N ASN A 385 -0.86 9.62 -33.12
CA ASN A 385 0.32 9.03 -32.51
C ASN A 385 0.33 7.48 -32.60
N LYS A 386 1.40 6.97 -33.20
CA LYS A 386 1.70 5.52 -33.30
C LYS A 386 2.93 5.11 -32.49
N ASP A 387 3.69 6.09 -31.98
CA ASP A 387 4.89 5.82 -31.20
C ASP A 387 4.50 5.47 -29.75
N THR A 388 4.96 4.30 -29.31
CA THR A 388 4.75 3.76 -27.96
C THR A 388 5.93 4.01 -27.03
N GLY A 389 6.98 4.70 -27.51
CA GLY A 389 8.14 5.08 -26.71
C GLY A 389 7.80 6.05 -25.58
N SER A 390 8.72 6.21 -24.63
CA SER A 390 8.53 7.09 -23.47
C SER A 390 8.48 8.58 -23.83
N ASN A 391 9.10 8.98 -24.95
CA ASN A 391 9.19 10.37 -25.40
C ASN A 391 8.83 10.46 -26.90
N PRO A 392 7.55 10.29 -27.25
CA PRO A 392 7.13 10.33 -28.64
C PRO A 392 7.24 11.74 -29.21
N HIS A 393 7.56 11.83 -30.50
CA HIS A 393 7.80 13.10 -31.18
C HIS A 393 6.55 13.99 -31.16
N GLY A 394 6.74 15.28 -30.85
CA GLY A 394 5.67 16.27 -30.82
C GLY A 394 4.81 16.26 -29.55
N TYR A 395 5.08 15.41 -28.56
CA TYR A 395 4.40 15.46 -27.27
C TYR A 395 4.71 16.76 -26.52
N LEU A 396 3.67 17.49 -26.10
CA LEU A 396 3.79 18.75 -25.38
C LEU A 396 2.87 18.78 -24.14
N PRO A 397 3.30 19.39 -23.02
CA PRO A 397 2.44 19.57 -21.84
C PRO A 397 1.17 20.38 -22.08
N THR A 398 1.07 21.11 -23.19
CA THR A 398 -0.13 21.87 -23.60
C THR A 398 -1.23 21.00 -24.20
N HIS A 399 -0.96 19.71 -24.41
CA HIS A 399 -1.93 18.74 -24.94
C HIS A 399 -2.98 18.30 -23.91
N TYR A 400 -2.80 18.66 -22.65
CA TYR A 400 -3.76 18.36 -21.59
C TYR A 400 -3.83 19.54 -20.62
N GLU A 401 -4.92 19.61 -19.88
CA GLU A 401 -5.07 20.51 -18.74
C GLU A 401 -5.46 19.71 -17.50
N LYS A 402 -5.07 20.21 -16.32
CA LYS A 402 -5.54 19.63 -15.07
C LYS A 402 -6.96 20.11 -14.82
N VAL A 403 -7.79 19.24 -14.25
CA VAL A 403 -9.17 19.57 -13.90
C VAL A 403 -9.40 19.42 -12.41
N GLN A 404 -10.42 20.12 -11.93
CA GLN A 404 -10.75 20.13 -10.53
C GLN A 404 -11.42 18.82 -10.11
N MET A 405 -10.92 18.21 -9.03
CA MET A 405 -11.50 17.03 -8.43
C MET A 405 -11.62 17.21 -6.91
N LEU A 406 -12.72 16.71 -6.34
CA LEU A 406 -12.98 16.67 -4.91
C LEU A 406 -13.36 15.25 -4.47
N LEU A 407 -13.02 14.90 -3.23
CA LEU A 407 -13.44 13.64 -2.61
C LEU A 407 -14.65 13.88 -1.72
N SER A 408 -15.67 13.03 -1.82
CA SER A 408 -16.88 13.12 -1.02
C SER A 408 -17.18 11.83 -0.28
N ASP A 409 -17.69 11.96 0.94
CA ASP A 409 -18.32 10.89 1.73
C ASP A 409 -19.84 11.07 1.87
N ARG A 410 -20.43 12.05 1.16
CA ARG A 410 -21.86 12.34 1.23
C ARG A 410 -22.73 11.32 0.48
N PHE A 411 -22.15 10.64 -0.51
CA PHE A 411 -22.83 9.61 -1.28
C PHE A 411 -21.87 8.46 -1.56
N LEU A 412 -22.44 7.32 -1.91
CA LEU A 412 -21.72 6.10 -2.23
C LEU A 412 -21.82 5.85 -3.73
N GLY A 413 -20.70 5.48 -4.34
CA GLY A 413 -20.70 4.88 -5.67
C GLY A 413 -20.78 3.36 -5.61
N PHE A 414 -20.97 2.74 -6.76
CA PHE A 414 -21.00 1.28 -6.94
C PHE A 414 -20.03 0.83 -8.03
N TYR A 415 -19.91 -0.49 -8.19
CA TYR A 415 -19.06 -1.11 -9.20
C TYR A 415 -19.88 -1.97 -10.16
N MET A 416 -19.43 -1.99 -11.40
CA MET A 416 -19.83 -2.99 -12.39
C MET A 416 -18.61 -3.83 -12.73
N ILE A 417 -18.76 -5.15 -12.77
CA ILE A 417 -17.69 -6.11 -13.07
C ILE A 417 -18.10 -6.99 -14.25
N PRO A 418 -17.18 -7.69 -14.92
CA PRO A 418 -17.54 -8.60 -16.01
C PRO A 418 -18.55 -9.66 -15.53
N ASP A 419 -19.53 -9.95 -16.36
CA ASP A 419 -20.53 -10.98 -16.07
C ASP A 419 -19.92 -12.40 -16.12
N THR A 420 -18.99 -12.56 -17.05
CA THR A 420 -18.27 -13.77 -17.43
C THR A 420 -16.78 -13.61 -17.16
N GLY A 421 -16.26 -14.46 -16.27
CA GLY A 421 -14.85 -14.44 -15.90
C GLY A 421 -14.44 -13.27 -14.99
N PRO A 422 -13.14 -13.19 -14.64
CA PRO A 422 -12.61 -12.11 -13.82
C PRO A 422 -12.37 -10.82 -14.61
N TRP A 423 -12.10 -9.71 -13.92
CA TRP A 423 -11.65 -8.48 -14.57
C TRP A 423 -10.13 -8.51 -14.86
N ASN A 424 -9.33 -9.20 -14.05
CA ASN A 424 -7.86 -9.23 -14.19
C ASN A 424 -7.39 -10.44 -15.00
N TYR A 425 -6.75 -10.18 -16.15
CA TYR A 425 -6.19 -11.18 -17.05
C TYR A 425 -4.65 -11.20 -17.03
N ASN A 426 -3.99 -10.54 -16.08
CA ASN A 426 -2.51 -10.52 -16.02
C ASN A 426 -1.86 -11.91 -15.89
N PHE A 427 -2.52 -12.87 -15.24
CA PHE A 427 -2.06 -14.27 -15.17
C PHE A 427 -2.74 -15.19 -16.20
N MET A 428 -3.59 -14.62 -17.06
CA MET A 428 -4.41 -15.33 -18.04
C MET A 428 -4.34 -14.63 -19.40
N GLY A 429 -3.18 -14.04 -19.75
CA GLY A 429 -3.05 -13.12 -20.88
C GLY A 429 -3.48 -13.72 -22.22
N VAL A 430 -3.29 -15.03 -22.42
CA VAL A 430 -3.74 -15.76 -23.63
C VAL A 430 -5.26 -15.76 -23.83
N LYS A 431 -6.04 -15.51 -22.77
CA LYS A 431 -7.51 -15.43 -22.82
C LYS A 431 -8.03 -14.01 -23.06
N HIS A 432 -7.17 -13.00 -23.04
CA HIS A 432 -7.54 -11.62 -23.32
C HIS A 432 -7.26 -11.29 -24.79
N THR A 433 -8.24 -10.68 -25.47
CA THR A 433 -8.04 -10.15 -26.82
C THR A 433 -8.61 -8.73 -26.92
N PRO A 434 -7.96 -7.80 -27.64
CA PRO A 434 -8.45 -6.43 -27.77
C PRO A 434 -9.86 -6.32 -28.37
N SER A 435 -10.24 -7.27 -29.24
CA SER A 435 -11.55 -7.31 -29.89
C SER A 435 -12.61 -8.11 -29.13
N MET A 436 -12.33 -8.58 -27.90
CA MET A 436 -13.30 -9.34 -27.13
C MET A 436 -14.52 -8.50 -26.75
N LYS A 437 -15.69 -9.14 -26.78
CA LYS A 437 -16.92 -8.59 -26.21
C LYS A 437 -17.10 -9.15 -24.80
N TYR A 438 -17.69 -8.36 -23.93
CA TYR A 438 -17.98 -8.76 -22.55
C TYR A 438 -19.28 -8.10 -22.12
N GLY A 439 -20.04 -8.78 -21.26
CA GLY A 439 -21.11 -8.15 -20.49
C GLY A 439 -20.57 -7.70 -19.14
N ILE A 440 -21.34 -6.87 -18.46
CA ILE A 440 -21.06 -6.45 -17.09
C ILE A 440 -22.27 -6.72 -16.21
N LYS A 441 -22.04 -6.85 -14.90
CA LYS A 441 -23.08 -6.99 -13.89
C LYS A 441 -22.72 -6.18 -12.66
N LEU A 442 -23.72 -5.87 -11.84
CA LEU A 442 -23.49 -5.28 -10.53
C LEU A 442 -22.67 -6.24 -9.66
N GLY A 443 -21.56 -5.78 -9.12
CA GLY A 443 -20.70 -6.62 -8.31
C GLY A 443 -19.49 -5.89 -7.78
N THR A 444 -18.84 -6.46 -6.77
CA THR A 444 -17.64 -5.88 -6.17
C THR A 444 -16.40 -6.50 -6.81
N PRO A 445 -15.44 -5.71 -7.34
CA PRO A 445 -14.22 -6.26 -7.91
C PRO A 445 -13.39 -6.97 -6.83
N ARG A 446 -12.89 -8.15 -7.20
CA ARG A 446 -11.95 -8.93 -6.40
C ARG A 446 -10.56 -8.31 -6.46
N GLU A 447 -9.73 -8.60 -5.47
CA GLU A 447 -8.36 -8.10 -5.38
C GLU A 447 -7.46 -8.62 -6.50
N TYR A 448 -6.40 -7.88 -6.85
CA TYR A 448 -5.52 -8.21 -7.97
C TYR A 448 -5.04 -9.68 -7.95
N TYR A 449 -4.64 -10.19 -6.78
CA TYR A 449 -4.10 -11.54 -6.59
C TYR A 449 -5.12 -12.58 -6.12
N HIS A 450 -6.42 -12.33 -6.28
CA HIS A 450 -7.46 -13.29 -5.95
C HIS A 450 -7.31 -14.61 -6.74
N GLU A 451 -7.77 -15.72 -6.18
CA GLU A 451 -7.64 -17.06 -6.79
C GLU A 451 -8.26 -17.17 -8.19
N ASP A 452 -9.45 -16.60 -8.39
CA ASP A 452 -10.12 -16.44 -9.69
C ASP A 452 -9.23 -15.83 -10.80
N HIS A 453 -8.27 -14.98 -10.43
CA HIS A 453 -7.40 -14.29 -11.40
C HIS A 453 -6.19 -15.14 -11.80
N ARG A 454 -5.91 -16.23 -11.08
CA ARG A 454 -4.67 -16.99 -11.19
C ARG A 454 -4.86 -18.53 -11.12
N PRO A 455 -5.85 -19.10 -11.84
CA PRO A 455 -6.24 -20.50 -11.70
C PRO A 455 -5.10 -21.49 -11.98
N THR A 456 -4.18 -21.16 -12.90
CA THR A 456 -3.03 -22.01 -13.26
C THR A 456 -2.15 -22.35 -12.05
N HIS A 457 -1.89 -21.40 -11.16
CA HIS A 457 -1.05 -21.63 -9.98
C HIS A 457 -1.67 -22.65 -9.00
N TYR A 458 -3.00 -22.81 -9.00
CA TYR A 458 -3.68 -23.77 -8.14
C TYR A 458 -3.79 -25.14 -8.82
N LEU A 459 -4.01 -25.16 -10.14
CA LEU A 459 -4.05 -26.41 -10.92
C LEU A 459 -2.67 -27.10 -10.98
N GLU A 460 -1.58 -26.34 -11.00
CA GLU A 460 -0.22 -26.91 -10.87
C GLU A 460 -0.01 -27.59 -9.52
N PHE A 461 -0.62 -27.06 -8.45
CA PHE A 461 -0.52 -27.65 -7.11
C PHE A 461 -1.34 -28.94 -6.99
N SER A 462 -2.55 -29.00 -7.56
CA SER A 462 -3.35 -30.23 -7.53
C SER A 462 -2.70 -31.39 -8.27
N ASN A 463 -1.98 -31.12 -9.36
CA ASN A 463 -1.32 -32.17 -10.14
C ASN A 463 -0.06 -32.73 -9.45
N LEU A 464 0.49 -32.04 -8.44
CA LEU A 464 1.62 -32.52 -7.65
C LEU A 464 1.20 -33.56 -6.61
N GLU A 465 -0.02 -33.47 -6.07
CA GLU A 465 -0.55 -34.43 -5.09
C GLU A 465 -0.93 -35.78 -5.71
N GLU A 466 -1.21 -35.85 -7.02
CA GLU A 466 -1.48 -37.12 -7.72
C GLU A 466 -0.22 -38.02 -7.87
N GLY A 467 0.97 -37.48 -7.62
CA GLY A 467 2.25 -38.22 -7.68
C GLY A 467 2.64 -38.93 -6.38
N ASP A 468 2.02 -38.58 -5.24
CA ASP A 468 2.27 -39.22 -3.95
C ASP A 468 1.22 -40.30 -3.71
N THR A 469 1.45 -41.49 -4.29
CA THR A 469 0.82 -42.72 -3.78
C THR A 469 1.17 -42.85 -2.31
N VAL A 470 0.15 -42.65 -1.47
CA VAL A 470 0.21 -42.69 -0.01
C VAL A 470 0.70 -44.07 0.45
N GLU A 471 1.97 -44.18 0.84
CA GLU A 471 2.40 -45.22 1.77
C GLU A 471 2.19 -44.72 3.21
N GLY A 472 1.31 -45.39 3.93
CA GLY A 472 1.23 -45.35 5.40
C GLY A 472 -0.16 -44.93 5.92
N ASP A 473 -0.81 -45.87 6.61
CA ASP A 473 -1.98 -45.66 7.47
C ASP A 473 -1.84 -44.34 8.25
N ARG A 474 -2.71 -43.38 7.96
CA ARG A 474 -2.89 -42.18 8.78
C ARG A 474 -4.16 -42.36 9.60
N ASP A 475 -3.99 -42.74 10.87
CA ASP A 475 -5.06 -42.71 11.84
C ASP A 475 -5.52 -41.25 12.06
N ASP A 476 -6.68 -40.91 11.52
CA ASP A 476 -7.37 -39.65 11.82
C ASP A 476 -8.16 -39.81 13.13
N THR A 477 -7.53 -39.43 14.24
CA THR A 477 -8.07 -39.60 15.60
C THR A 477 -8.93 -38.44 16.07
N PHE A 478 -9.29 -37.49 15.19
CA PHE A 478 -10.12 -36.34 15.56
C PHE A 478 -11.20 -36.08 14.52
N THR A 479 -12.34 -36.76 14.69
CA THR A 479 -13.61 -36.40 14.04
C THR A 479 -14.40 -35.38 14.85
#